data_AF-A0AAN6EFG9-F1
#
_entry.id   AF-A0AAN6EFG9-F1
#
_cell.length_a   1.000
_cell.length_b   1.000
_cell.length_c   1.000
_cell.angle_alpha   90.00
_cell.angle_beta   90.00
_cell.angle_gamma   90.00
#
_symmetry.space_group_name_H-M   'P 1'
#
loop_
_entity.id
_entity.type
_entity.pdbx_description
1 polymer ?
#
loop_
_entity_poly.entity_id
_entity_poly.type
_entity_poly.pdbx_seq_one_letter_code
_entity_poly.pdbx_strand_id
1 'polypeptide(L)'
;MLGRGEMKGSVKGEARFAAKHIRASSLPRLRRIEVRSGNYVDGVVFHMSDGSKAQIGTCAGGGRHMLEIADDDDLDHVVVNCGWWIDGLEFVTARGRRSGWHGGRGGSKHVLQPPPGYAFMGLSGSGASWLDSLSMRYARVE
;
A
#
# COMPACT_ATOMS: atom_id res chain seq x y z
N MET A 1 1.89 -12.92 3.30
CA MET A 1 1.75 -12.38 1.92
C MET A 1 0.33 -12.67 1.46
N LEU A 2 -0.31 -11.70 0.82
CA LEU A 2 -1.61 -11.82 0.16
C LEU A 2 -1.39 -11.94 -1.35
N GLY A 3 -2.25 -12.69 -2.05
CA GLY A 3 -2.06 -13.04 -3.46
C GLY A 3 -0.88 -14.01 -3.68
N ARG A 4 -0.78 -14.58 -4.90
CA ARG A 4 0.27 -15.55 -5.24
C ARG A 4 1.55 -14.91 -5.77
N GLY A 5 1.46 -13.77 -6.44
CA GLY A 5 2.63 -13.15 -7.06
C GLY A 5 3.20 -13.94 -8.25
N GLU A 6 2.36 -14.76 -8.89
CA GLU A 6 2.76 -15.72 -9.93
C GLU A 6 2.24 -15.35 -11.33
N MET A 7 1.76 -14.11 -11.53
CA MET A 7 1.31 -13.69 -12.85
C MET A 7 2.50 -13.70 -13.82
N LYS A 8 2.27 -14.18 -15.05
CA LYS A 8 3.31 -14.17 -16.09
C LYS A 8 3.77 -12.73 -16.32
N GLY A 9 5.08 -12.51 -16.16
CA GLY A 9 5.70 -11.17 -16.29
C GLY A 9 5.58 -10.30 -15.04
N SER A 10 5.21 -10.87 -13.88
CA SER A 10 5.10 -10.14 -12.62
C SER A 10 6.44 -9.60 -12.16
N VAL A 11 6.48 -8.31 -11.81
CA VAL A 11 7.66 -7.60 -11.33
C VAL A 11 7.47 -7.25 -9.85
N LYS A 12 8.49 -7.51 -9.04
CA LYS A 12 8.48 -7.16 -7.61
C LYS A 12 8.72 -5.67 -7.41
N GLY A 13 8.02 -5.09 -6.45
CA GLY A 13 8.21 -3.72 -6.00
C GLY A 13 8.13 -3.63 -4.49
N GLU A 14 8.75 -2.60 -3.93
CA GLU A 14 8.59 -2.25 -2.52
C GLU A 14 8.58 -0.74 -2.33
N ALA A 15 7.85 -0.33 -1.30
CA ALA A 15 7.85 1.02 -0.77
C ALA A 15 8.13 0.95 0.71
N ARG A 16 9.11 1.73 1.18
CA ARG A 16 9.45 1.85 2.60
C ARG A 16 9.47 3.31 2.98
N PHE A 17 8.94 3.61 4.15
CA PHE A 17 8.86 4.95 4.71
C PHE A 17 8.99 4.90 6.23
N ALA A 18 9.38 6.04 6.81
CA ALA A 18 9.39 6.21 8.25
C ALA A 18 7.98 6.47 8.77
N ALA A 19 7.53 5.63 9.71
CA ALA A 19 6.37 5.93 10.52
C ALA A 19 6.68 7.07 11.49
N LYS A 20 5.66 7.85 11.86
CA LYS A 20 5.82 9.08 12.63
C LYS A 20 6.44 8.87 14.00
N HIS A 21 6.12 7.76 14.64
CA HIS A 21 6.57 7.41 15.98
C HIS A 21 7.97 6.81 16.05
N ILE A 22 8.61 6.54 14.90
CA ILE A 22 9.99 6.05 14.85
C ILE A 22 10.92 7.27 14.85
N ARG A 23 11.57 7.52 16.01
CA ARG A 23 12.35 8.74 16.26
C ARG A 23 13.66 8.81 15.44
N ALA A 24 14.27 7.66 15.17
CA ALA A 24 15.51 7.57 14.39
C ALA A 24 15.26 6.73 13.13
N SER A 25 14.86 7.39 12.04
CA SER A 25 14.77 6.75 10.73
C SER A 25 15.48 7.60 9.68
N SER A 26 16.31 6.96 8.86
CA SER A 26 16.88 7.55 7.65
C SER A 26 15.90 7.55 6.47
N LEU A 27 14.74 6.89 6.61
CA LEU A 27 13.72 6.84 5.58
C LEU A 27 12.86 8.11 5.60
N PRO A 28 12.40 8.58 4.42
CA PRO A 28 11.49 9.71 4.36
C PRO A 28 10.08 9.32 4.84
N ARG A 29 9.27 10.33 5.20
CA ARG A 29 7.89 10.14 5.68
C ARG A 29 6.94 9.99 4.50
N LEU A 30 5.87 9.21 4.69
CA LEU A 30 4.81 9.11 3.69
C LEU A 30 3.99 10.41 3.65
N ARG A 31 3.80 10.97 2.45
CA ARG A 31 3.00 12.18 2.24
C ARG A 31 1.73 11.94 1.46
N ARG A 32 1.76 10.99 0.53
CA ARG A 32 0.60 10.72 -0.32
C ARG A 32 0.65 9.30 -0.84
N ILE A 33 -0.51 8.68 -0.94
CA ILE A 33 -0.73 7.40 -1.60
C ILE A 33 -1.55 7.65 -2.85
N GLU A 34 -1.01 7.22 -3.99
CA GLU A 34 -1.70 7.22 -5.27
C GLU A 34 -2.09 5.79 -5.62
N VAL A 35 -3.39 5.53 -5.76
CA VAL A 35 -3.91 4.25 -6.22
C VAL A 35 -4.27 4.37 -7.70
N ARG A 36 -3.76 3.42 -8.49
CA ARG A 36 -4.09 3.25 -9.91
C ARG A 36 -5.03 2.05 -10.02
N SER A 37 -6.26 2.28 -10.45
CA SER A 37 -7.27 1.22 -10.50
C SER A 37 -8.34 1.44 -11.56
N GLY A 38 -8.74 0.35 -12.22
CA GLY A 38 -10.01 0.23 -12.95
C GLY A 38 -10.85 -0.88 -12.34
N ASN A 39 -11.18 -1.91 -13.14
CA ASN A 39 -11.81 -3.14 -12.65
C ASN A 39 -10.88 -3.95 -11.72
N TYR A 40 -9.57 -3.70 -11.80
CA TYR A 40 -8.53 -4.29 -10.96
C TYR A 40 -7.65 -3.18 -10.38
N VAL A 41 -6.84 -3.51 -9.38
CA VAL A 41 -5.81 -2.60 -8.84
C VAL A 41 -4.55 -2.73 -9.70
N ASP A 42 -4.27 -1.75 -10.54
CA ASP A 42 -3.09 -1.74 -11.43
C ASP A 42 -1.78 -1.55 -10.64
N GLY A 43 -1.84 -0.75 -9.57
CA GLY A 43 -0.70 -0.52 -8.69
C GLY A 43 -0.88 0.65 -7.73
N VAL A 44 0.13 0.86 -6.91
CA VAL A 44 0.16 1.92 -5.89
C VAL A 44 1.49 2.65 -5.94
N VAL A 45 1.45 3.98 -5.87
CA VAL A 45 2.64 4.84 -5.77
C VAL A 45 2.61 5.57 -4.43
N PHE A 46 3.68 5.41 -3.66
CA PHE A 46 3.93 6.12 -2.41
C PHE A 46 4.81 7.32 -2.69
N HIS A 47 4.33 8.52 -2.35
CA HIS A 47 5.08 9.77 -2.48
C HIS A 47 5.61 10.17 -1.11
N MET A 48 6.92 10.41 -1.04
CA MET A 48 7.62 10.63 0.21
C MET A 48 7.95 12.11 0.46
N SER A 49 8.29 12.44 1.70
CA SER A 49 8.56 13.82 2.13
C SER A 49 9.81 14.44 1.51
N ASP A 50 10.74 13.62 1.03
CA ASP A 50 11.95 14.05 0.31
C ASP A 50 11.72 14.17 -1.21
N GLY A 51 10.49 13.98 -1.68
CA GLY A 51 10.12 14.01 -3.09
C GLY A 51 10.34 12.69 -3.83
N SER A 52 10.95 11.69 -3.19
CA SER A 52 11.10 10.35 -3.77
C SER A 52 9.74 9.65 -3.91
N LYS A 53 9.69 8.68 -4.82
CA LYS A 53 8.50 7.86 -5.08
C LYS A 53 8.89 6.40 -5.11
N ALA A 54 8.03 5.55 -4.56
CA ALA A 54 8.15 4.11 -4.63
C ALA A 54 6.86 3.50 -5.16
N GLN A 55 6.97 2.59 -6.12
CA GLN A 55 5.84 2.01 -6.85
C GLN A 55 5.78 0.50 -6.67
N ILE A 56 4.57 -0.04 -6.57
CA ILE A 56 4.27 -1.48 -6.62
C ILE A 56 3.18 -1.70 -7.66
N GLY A 57 3.39 -2.67 -8.57
CA GLY A 57 2.53 -2.86 -9.75
C GLY A 57 2.95 -1.96 -10.92
N THR A 58 2.24 -2.04 -12.05
CA THR A 58 2.65 -1.32 -13.27
C THR A 58 2.21 0.13 -13.29
N CYS A 59 1.11 0.47 -12.58
CA CYS A 59 0.53 1.82 -12.55
C CYS A 59 0.20 2.43 -13.93
N ALA A 60 0.30 1.64 -15.01
CA ALA A 60 0.14 2.08 -16.40
C ALA A 60 -1.34 2.16 -16.83
N GLY A 61 -2.23 1.44 -16.13
CA GLY A 61 -3.67 1.45 -16.34
C GLY A 61 -4.44 2.21 -15.27
N GLY A 62 -5.76 2.21 -15.40
CA GLY A 62 -6.69 2.67 -14.36
C GLY A 62 -6.84 4.18 -14.19
N GLY A 63 -7.87 4.56 -13.42
CA GLY A 63 -8.06 5.90 -12.87
C GLY A 63 -7.05 6.20 -11.76
N ARG A 64 -6.78 7.50 -11.55
CA ARG A 64 -5.87 7.99 -10.52
C ARG A 64 -6.65 8.44 -9.29
N HIS A 65 -6.35 7.87 -8.14
CA HIS A 65 -6.98 8.23 -6.87
C HIS A 65 -5.93 8.60 -5.84
N MET A 66 -6.19 9.65 -5.07
CA MET A 66 -5.22 10.23 -4.14
C MET A 66 -5.73 10.20 -2.72
N LEU A 67 -4.87 9.76 -1.81
CA LEU A 67 -5.02 9.92 -0.37
C LEU A 67 -3.81 10.71 0.16
N GLU A 68 -4.07 11.94 0.61
CA GLU A 68 -3.07 12.77 1.28
C GLU A 68 -2.86 12.32 2.73
N ILE A 69 -1.62 12.25 3.19
CA ILE A 69 -1.24 11.96 4.58
C ILE A 69 -0.80 13.27 5.23
N ALA A 70 -1.60 13.75 6.19
CA ALA A 70 -1.29 14.97 6.92
C ALA A 70 -0.04 14.80 7.78
N ASP A 71 0.67 15.90 8.05
CA ASP A 71 1.90 15.93 8.86
C ASP A 71 1.72 15.31 10.25
N ASP A 72 0.49 15.37 10.78
CA ASP A 72 0.14 14.84 12.08
C ASP A 72 -0.52 13.44 12.05
N ASP A 73 -0.67 12.83 10.88
CA ASP A 73 -1.31 11.53 10.62
C ASP A 73 -0.28 10.47 10.17
N ASP A 74 -0.70 9.22 10.07
CA ASP A 74 0.12 8.11 9.58
C ASP A 74 -0.75 7.05 8.90
N LEU A 75 -0.16 6.11 8.15
CA LEU A 75 -0.90 4.96 7.63
C LEU A 75 -1.10 3.93 8.75
N ASP A 76 -2.34 3.54 9.01
CA ASP A 76 -2.68 2.59 10.06
C ASP A 76 -2.78 1.16 9.53
N HIS A 77 -3.63 0.96 8.52
CA HIS A 77 -3.83 -0.35 7.91
C HIS A 77 -4.29 -0.27 6.46
N VAL A 78 -4.25 -1.42 5.79
CA VAL A 78 -4.82 -1.62 4.47
C VAL A 78 -5.85 -2.74 4.54
N VAL A 79 -7.07 -2.44 4.11
CA VAL A 79 -8.09 -3.48 3.86
C VAL A 79 -7.89 -3.98 2.45
N VAL A 80 -7.79 -5.29 2.28
CA VAL A 80 -7.47 -5.91 0.98
C VAL A 80 -8.44 -7.05 0.73
N ASN A 81 -9.03 -7.11 -0.46
CA ASN A 81 -9.64 -8.32 -0.97
C ASN A 81 -8.63 -9.04 -1.87
N CYS A 82 -8.40 -10.33 -1.63
CA CYS A 82 -7.56 -11.13 -2.50
C CYS A 82 -8.03 -12.58 -2.62
N GLY A 83 -7.76 -13.16 -3.78
CA GLY A 83 -7.73 -14.60 -4.02
C GLY A 83 -6.35 -15.00 -4.53
N TRP A 84 -6.25 -15.33 -5.82
CA TRP A 84 -4.96 -15.58 -6.47
C TRP A 84 -4.16 -14.29 -6.73
N TRP A 85 -4.83 -13.15 -6.86
CA TRP A 85 -4.26 -11.81 -7.01
C TRP A 85 -4.96 -10.83 -6.07
N ILE A 86 -4.57 -9.56 -6.13
CA ILE A 86 -5.24 -8.49 -5.38
C ILE A 86 -6.45 -8.00 -6.17
N ASP A 87 -7.65 -8.22 -5.64
CA ASP A 87 -8.89 -7.85 -6.31
C ASP A 87 -9.24 -6.39 -6.05
N GLY A 88 -9.09 -5.94 -4.80
CA GLY A 88 -9.37 -4.57 -4.41
C GLY A 88 -8.78 -4.21 -3.06
N LEU A 89 -8.64 -2.92 -2.79
CA LEU A 89 -8.08 -2.43 -1.52
C LEU A 89 -8.62 -1.06 -1.12
N GLU A 90 -8.39 -0.72 0.15
CA GLU A 90 -8.60 0.60 0.72
C GLU A 90 -7.50 0.88 1.76
N PHE A 91 -6.91 2.07 1.69
CA PHE A 91 -5.98 2.58 2.68
C PHE A 91 -6.72 3.35 3.77
N VAL A 92 -6.33 3.12 5.02
CA VAL A 92 -6.90 3.81 6.19
C VAL A 92 -5.79 4.42 7.02
N THR A 93 -5.92 5.71 7.33
CA THR A 93 -4.97 6.44 8.18
C THR A 93 -5.31 6.31 9.66
N ALA A 94 -4.35 6.60 10.54
CA ALA A 94 -4.52 6.53 11.99
C ALA A 94 -5.63 7.46 12.50
N ARG A 95 -5.89 8.57 11.80
CA ARG A 95 -7.00 9.49 12.10
C ARG A 95 -8.32 9.12 11.40
N GLY A 96 -8.39 7.94 10.77
CA GLY A 96 -9.60 7.40 10.17
C GLY A 96 -9.93 7.93 8.78
N ARG A 97 -9.01 8.64 8.11
CA ARG A 97 -9.21 9.02 6.70
C ARG A 97 -9.03 7.80 5.82
N ARG A 98 -9.84 7.71 4.77
CA ARG A 98 -9.92 6.54 3.90
C ARG A 98 -9.69 6.95 2.46
N SER A 99 -8.99 6.12 1.68
CA SER A 99 -8.87 6.32 0.23
C SER A 99 -10.20 6.08 -0.50
N GLY A 100 -11.12 5.35 0.13
CA GLY A 100 -12.21 4.67 -0.57
C GLY A 100 -11.74 3.34 -1.16
N TRP A 101 -12.70 2.53 -1.61
CA TRP A 101 -12.42 1.22 -2.19
C TRP A 101 -11.98 1.35 -3.65
N HIS A 102 -10.89 0.67 -4.01
CA HIS A 102 -10.33 0.64 -5.36
C HIS A 102 -10.21 -0.80 -5.87
N GLY A 103 -10.53 -1.01 -7.15
CA GLY A 103 -10.57 -2.33 -7.77
C GLY A 103 -11.91 -3.07 -7.60
N GLY A 104 -11.89 -4.38 -7.85
CA GLY A 104 -13.05 -5.24 -7.81
C GLY A 104 -13.49 -5.65 -6.40
N ARG A 105 -14.56 -6.47 -6.34
CA ARG A 105 -15.13 -7.03 -5.10
C ARG A 105 -14.89 -8.53 -4.93
N GLY A 106 -14.07 -9.13 -5.79
CA GLY A 106 -13.71 -10.55 -5.72
C GLY A 106 -12.86 -10.90 -4.50
N GLY A 107 -12.44 -12.16 -4.40
CA GLY A 107 -11.55 -12.62 -3.33
C GLY A 107 -12.18 -12.63 -1.93
N SER A 108 -11.34 -12.88 -0.93
CA SER A 108 -11.69 -12.81 0.50
C SER A 108 -11.07 -11.57 1.14
N LYS A 109 -11.73 -11.05 2.18
CA LYS A 109 -11.29 -9.85 2.90
C LYS A 109 -10.15 -10.18 3.87
N HIS A 110 -9.12 -9.36 3.85
CA HIS A 110 -7.97 -9.37 4.75
C HIS A 110 -7.68 -7.96 5.25
N VAL A 111 -7.00 -7.86 6.40
CA VAL A 111 -6.53 -6.59 6.95
C VAL A 111 -5.03 -6.71 7.20
N LEU A 112 -4.26 -5.85 6.54
CA LEU A 112 -2.84 -5.68 6.78
C LEU A 112 -2.67 -4.56 7.81
N GLN A 113 -2.54 -4.94 9.08
CA GLN A 113 -2.40 -4.02 10.21
C GLN A 113 -1.24 -4.47 11.10
N PRO A 114 -0.34 -3.55 11.52
CA PRO A 114 0.72 -3.88 12.47
C PRO A 114 0.15 -4.37 13.80
N PRO A 115 0.81 -5.33 14.48
CA PRO A 115 0.44 -5.69 15.84
C PRO A 115 0.67 -4.52 16.82
N PRO A 116 0.03 -4.53 18.01
CA PRO A 116 0.26 -3.50 19.03
C PRO A 116 1.74 -3.27 19.33
N GLY A 117 2.15 -2.00 19.41
CA GLY A 117 3.56 -1.61 19.63
C GLY A 117 4.44 -1.60 18.38
N TYR A 118 3.86 -1.81 17.19
CA TYR A 118 4.55 -1.71 15.91
C TYR A 118 3.88 -0.64 15.03
N ALA A 119 4.66 -0.07 14.12
CA ALA A 119 4.19 0.91 13.15
C ALA A 119 4.26 0.38 11.72
N PHE A 120 3.33 0.83 10.88
CA PHE A 120 3.30 0.52 9.45
C PHE A 120 4.42 1.27 8.74
N MET A 121 5.31 0.56 8.05
CA MET A 121 6.51 1.16 7.44
C MET A 121 6.63 0.94 5.95
N GLY A 122 5.68 0.25 5.33
CA GLY A 122 5.74 -0.01 3.91
C GLY A 122 4.93 -1.18 3.42
N LEU A 123 4.92 -1.31 2.11
CA LEU A 123 4.40 -2.47 1.41
C LEU A 123 5.49 -3.04 0.52
N SER A 124 5.45 -4.35 0.31
CA SER A 124 6.13 -5.01 -0.80
C SER A 124 5.13 -5.89 -1.52
N GLY A 125 5.32 -6.12 -2.80
CA GLY A 125 4.42 -6.93 -3.58
C GLY A 125 4.93 -7.12 -4.99
N SER A 126 4.03 -7.51 -5.87
CA SER A 126 4.34 -7.70 -7.27
C SER A 126 3.11 -7.41 -8.13
N GLY A 127 3.34 -7.24 -9.43
CA GLY A 127 2.27 -7.15 -10.40
C GLY A 127 2.78 -7.18 -11.83
N ALA A 128 1.86 -7.50 -12.75
CA ALA A 128 2.04 -7.30 -14.18
C ALA A 128 0.87 -6.48 -14.70
N SER A 129 -0.09 -7.07 -15.41
CA SER A 129 -1.30 -6.36 -15.86
C SER A 129 -2.10 -5.75 -14.70
N TRP A 130 -2.01 -6.33 -13.50
CA TRP A 130 -2.47 -5.76 -12.24
C TRP A 130 -1.62 -6.27 -11.08
N LEU A 131 -1.87 -5.73 -9.89
CA LEU A 131 -1.23 -6.12 -8.64
C LEU A 131 -1.62 -7.56 -8.26
N ASP A 132 -0.64 -8.44 -8.10
CA ASP A 132 -0.87 -9.88 -7.89
C ASP A 132 -0.35 -10.40 -6.54
N SER A 133 0.38 -9.57 -5.79
CA SER A 133 0.69 -9.83 -4.39
C SER A 133 0.90 -8.56 -3.57
N LEU A 134 0.66 -8.65 -2.26
CA LEU A 134 0.96 -7.62 -1.27
C LEU A 134 1.42 -8.22 0.06
N SER A 135 2.34 -7.54 0.72
CA SER A 135 2.83 -7.85 2.07
C SER A 135 3.16 -6.57 2.80
N MET A 136 2.79 -6.50 4.07
CA MET A 136 3.09 -5.37 4.95
C MET A 136 4.49 -5.44 5.52
N ARG A 137 5.16 -4.29 5.59
CA ARG A 137 6.39 -4.07 6.36
C ARG A 137 6.04 -3.24 7.59
N TYR A 138 6.53 -3.67 8.75
CA TYR A 138 6.28 -3.03 10.02
C TYR A 138 7.50 -3.20 10.93
N ALA A 139 7.72 -2.25 11.84
CA ALA A 139 8.78 -2.33 12.85
C ALA A 139 8.28 -1.84 14.20
N ARG A 140 8.97 -2.25 15.27
CA ARG A 140 8.60 -1.90 16.63
C ARG A 140 8.79 -0.40 16.84
N VAL A 141 7.85 0.22 17.55
CA VAL A 141 7.99 1.60 18.01
C VAL A 141 8.87 1.59 19.26
N GLU A 142 9.98 2.33 19.21
CA GLU A 142 10.88 2.56 20.35
C GLU A 142 10.45 3.78 21.18
#